data_AF-A0A947BPP5-F1
#
_entry.id   AF-A0A947BPP5-F1
#
_cell.length_a   1.000
_cell.length_b   1.000
_cell.length_c   1.000
_cell.angle_alpha   90.00
_cell.angle_beta   90.00
_cell.angle_gamma   90.00
#
_symmetry.space_group_name_H-M   'P 1'
#
loop_
_entity.id
_entity.type
_entity.pdbx_description
1 polymer ?
#
loop_
_entity_poly.entity_id
_entity_poly.type
_entity_poly.pdbx_seq_one_letter_code
_entity_poly.pdbx_strand_id
1 'polypeptide(L)' 'GHDYRGFRASTIGEEKAHNPRLGNNRPKQEFVDLMNALELDPPGKIAEAVPGNLECGLKQG' A
#
# COMPACT_ATOMS: atom_id res chain seq x y z
N GLY A 1 7.20 -6.73 -0.99
CA GLY A 1 7.02 -5.26 -0.94
C GLY A 1 7.06 -4.70 -2.35
N HIS A 2 6.69 -3.43 -2.53
CA HIS A 2 6.67 -2.77 -3.84
C HIS A 2 7.20 -1.36 -3.72
N ASP A 3 7.94 -0.93 -4.73
CA ASP A 3 8.27 0.47 -4.97
C ASP A 3 8.14 0.74 -6.48
N TYR A 4 7.64 1.91 -6.83
CA TYR A 4 7.37 2.31 -8.21
C TYR A 4 8.22 3.52 -8.64
N ARG A 5 9.22 3.91 -7.84
CA ARG A 5 10.07 5.11 -8.03
C ARG A 5 11.58 4.83 -7.98
N GLY A 6 11.98 3.56 -7.88
CA GLY A 6 13.38 3.11 -7.82
C GLY A 6 13.99 3.06 -6.43
N PHE A 7 13.22 3.29 -5.36
CA PHE A 7 13.71 3.17 -3.99
C PHE A 7 13.78 1.70 -3.55
N ARG A 8 14.81 1.37 -2.76
CA ARG A 8 15.11 -0.01 -2.35
C ARG A 8 14.84 -0.27 -0.86
N ALA A 9 14.93 0.77 -0.03
CA ALA A 9 14.74 0.69 1.42
C ALA A 9 14.41 2.08 1.99
N SER A 10 13.91 2.10 3.22
CA SER A 10 13.65 3.29 4.04
C SER A 10 13.82 2.91 5.52
N THR A 11 13.90 3.89 6.41
CA THR A 11 13.96 3.71 7.86
C THR A 11 12.73 4.28 8.57
N ILE A 12 12.51 3.87 9.82
CA ILE A 12 11.42 4.40 10.65
C ILE A 12 11.51 5.92 10.83
N GLY A 13 12.73 6.46 10.95
CA GLY A 13 12.95 7.90 11.09
C GLY A 13 12.57 8.65 9.81
N GLU A 14 12.99 8.14 8.65
CA GLU A 14 12.66 8.70 7.34
C GLU A 14 11.15 8.74 7.10
N GLU A 15 10.43 7.64 7.37
CA GLU A 15 8.98 7.61 7.17
C GLU A 15 8.24 8.56 8.13
N LYS A 16 8.67 8.67 9.39
CA LYS A 16 8.06 9.61 10.35
C LYS A 16 8.21 11.07 9.93
N ALA A 17 9.35 11.44 9.34
CA ALA A 17 9.64 12.81 8.94
C ALA A 17 9.11 13.14 7.54
N HIS A 18 9.15 12.19 6.60
CA HIS A 18 9.01 12.49 5.17
C HIS A 18 7.86 11.77 4.47
N ASN A 19 7.17 10.82 5.11
CA ASN A 19 6.05 10.14 4.44
C ASN A 19 4.92 11.14 4.13
N PRO A 20 4.57 11.35 2.84
CA PRO A 20 3.59 12.37 2.45
C PRO A 20 2.16 12.03 2.89
N ARG A 21 1.90 10.79 3.28
CA ARG A 21 0.60 10.29 3.73
C ARG A 21 0.48 10.20 5.25
N LEU A 22 1.56 9.87 5.96
CA LEU A 22 1.55 9.54 7.39
C LEU A 22 2.53 10.34 8.26
N GLY A 23 3.53 11.00 7.66
CA GLY A 23 4.57 11.72 8.38
C GLY A 23 4.05 13.00 9.07
N ASN A 24 4.96 13.68 9.77
CA ASN A 24 4.69 14.99 10.41
C ASN A 24 3.56 14.99 11.45
N ASN A 25 3.38 13.89 12.19
CA ASN A 25 2.32 13.75 13.20
C ASN A 25 0.90 14.00 12.67
N ARG A 26 0.65 13.66 11.39
CA ARG A 26 -0.68 13.82 10.78
C ARG A 26 -1.75 13.10 11.62
N PRO A 27 -2.90 13.73 11.90
CA PRO A 27 -3.98 13.08 12.61
C PRO A 27 -4.63 11.96 11.78
N LYS A 28 -5.19 10.97 12.48
CA LYS A 28 -5.84 9.81 11.87
C LYS A 28 -6.91 10.21 10.84
N GLN A 29 -7.73 11.21 11.15
CA GLN A 29 -8.85 11.60 10.29
C GLN A 29 -8.36 12.13 8.95
N GLU A 30 -7.37 13.02 8.95
CA GLU A 30 -6.78 13.54 7.71
C GLU A 30 -6.16 12.43 6.84
N PHE A 31 -5.55 11.41 7.46
CA PHE A 31 -5.06 10.26 6.72
C PHE A 31 -6.21 9.48 6.06
N VAL A 32 -7.30 9.22 6.80
CA VAL A 32 -8.46 8.50 6.28
C VAL A 32 -9.10 9.27 5.12
N ASP A 33 -9.30 10.57 5.29
CA ASP A 33 -9.90 11.44 4.27
C ASP A 33 -9.04 11.47 3.01
N LEU A 34 -7.71 11.59 3.15
CA LEU A 34 -6.77 11.51 2.03
C LEU A 34 -6.85 10.17 1.31
N MET A 35 -6.87 9.05 2.04
CA MET A 35 -6.88 7.72 1.43
C MET A 35 -8.19 7.42 0.72
N ASN A 36 -9.32 7.91 1.24
CA ASN A 36 -10.64 7.77 0.61
C ASN A 36 -10.79 8.64 -0.64
N ALA A 37 -10.07 9.75 -0.73
CA ALA A 37 -10.10 10.65 -1.88
C ALA A 37 -9.21 10.19 -3.06
N LEU A 38 -8.49 9.07 -2.94
CA LEU A 38 -7.66 8.56 -4.02
C LEU A 38 -8.51 7.90 -5.12
N GLU A 39 -8.46 8.46 -6.32
CA GLU A 39 -9.04 7.86 -7.53
C GLU A 39 -8.04 6.88 -8.15
N LEU A 40 -8.15 5.60 -7.77
CA LEU A 40 -7.26 4.53 -8.24
C LEU A 40 -8.03 3.54 -9.10
N ASP A 41 -7.39 3.08 -10.18
CA ASP A 41 -7.92 1.99 -10.98
C ASP A 41 -8.05 0.69 -10.16
N PRO A 42 -9.00 -0.18 -10.53
CA PRO A 42 -9.10 -1.52 -9.95
C PRO A 42 -7.75 -2.27 -10.06
N PRO A 43 -7.29 -2.95 -9.00
CA PRO A 43 -5.98 -3.61 -9.05
C PRO A 43 -5.99 -4.76 -10.08
N GLY A 44 -5.12 -4.67 -11.09
CA GLY A 44 -5.22 -5.47 -12.32
C GLY A 44 -5.13 -7.01 -12.16
N LYS A 45 -4.68 -7.53 -11.02
CA LYS A 45 -4.62 -8.98 -10.73
C LYS A 45 -5.44 -9.41 -9.51
N ILE A 46 -6.29 -8.54 -8.96
CA ILE A 46 -6.98 -8.85 -7.69
C ILE A 46 -7.84 -10.11 -7.78
N ALA A 47 -8.54 -10.30 -8.89
CA ALA A 47 -9.44 -11.44 -9.09
C ALA A 47 -8.72 -12.79 -9.20
N GLU A 48 -7.44 -12.79 -9.57
CA GLU A 48 -6.61 -14.00 -9.66
C GLU A 48 -5.76 -14.19 -8.39
N ALA A 49 -5.07 -13.13 -7.98
CA ALA A 49 -4.11 -13.19 -6.88
C ALA A 49 -4.77 -13.38 -5.52
N VAL A 50 -5.97 -12.81 -5.27
CA VAL A 50 -6.63 -12.97 -3.96
C VAL A 50 -7.05 -14.42 -3.72
N PRO A 51 -7.81 -15.09 -4.62
CA PRO A 51 -8.11 -16.51 -4.46
C PRO A 51 -6.87 -17.37 -4.33
N GLY A 52 -5.87 -17.17 -5.20
CA GLY A 52 -4.62 -17.94 -5.14
C GLY A 52 -3.87 -17.76 -3.82
N ASN A 53 -3.77 -16.53 -3.30
CA ASN A 53 -3.07 -16.26 -2.04
C ASN A 53 -3.81 -16.83 -0.81
N LEU A 54 -5.14 -16.91 -0.85
CA LEU A 54 -5.93 -17.58 0.20
C LEU A 54 -5.65 -19.09 0.26
N GLU A 55 -5.28 -19.69 -0.87
CA GLU A 55 -4.85 -21.08 -0.99
C GLU A 55 -3.32 -21.23 -0.91
N CYS A 56 -2.60 -20.24 -0.38
CA CYS A 56 -1.13 -20.22 -0.28
C CYS A 56 -0.40 -20.41 -1.63
N GLY A 57 -1.05 -20.04 -2.74
CA GLY A 57 -0.52 -20.21 -4.10
C GLY A 57 -0.63 -21.65 -4.63
N LEU A 58 -1.34 -22.53 -3.94
CA LEU A 58 -1.65 -23.86 -4.44
C LEU A 58 -2.71 -23.71 -5.53
N LYS A 59 -2.38 -24.14 -6.76
CA LYS A 59 -3.37 -24.21 -7.83
C LYS A 59 -4.45 -25.22 -7.42
N GLN A 60 -5.72 -24.87 -7.59
CA GLN A 60 -6.75 -25.89 -7.75
C GLN A 60 -6.33 -26.75 -8.95
N GLY A 61 -6.02 -28.01 -8.67
CA GLY A 61 -5.52 -28.98 -9.65
C GLY A 61 -6.52 -29.27 -10.75
#